data_AF-A0A660UIQ8-F1
#
_entry.id   AF-A0A660UIQ8-F1
#
_cell.length_a   1.000
_cell.length_b   1.000
_cell.length_c   1.000
_cell.angle_alpha   90.00
_cell.angle_beta   90.00
_cell.angle_gamma   90.00
#
_symmetry.space_group_name_H-M   'P 1'
#
loop_
_entity.id
_entity.type
_entity.pdbx_description
1 polymer ?
#
loop_
_entity_poly.entity_id
_entity_poly.type
_entity_poly.pdbx_seq_one_letter_code
_entity_poly.pdbx_strand_id
1 'polypeptide(L)'
;IGLEVDTELYDWPTYLEKMRNGSHQMFFSGWMADYPDVESFLSVFYGPNASWPNSTNFNNPEFNALYERISVMPDGPQRTKLYRQAQRLVLEEMPCAFTYHRIGYIIHHDWLGNVKPDPYKADATGFGHLKYYTVDAAKRDTYRKTFK
;
A
#
# COMPACT_ATOMS: atom_id res chain seq x y z
N ILE A 1 15.66 -25.93 -2.82
CA ILE A 1 15.98 -25.78 -1.38
C ILE A 1 15.11 -26.60 -0.43
N GLY A 2 14.22 -27.49 -0.92
CA GLY A 2 13.56 -28.48 -0.05
C GLY A 2 12.61 -27.92 1.02
N LEU A 3 12.05 -26.72 0.81
CA LEU A 3 11.06 -26.15 1.72
C LEU A 3 9.69 -26.72 1.41
N GLU A 4 9.00 -27.19 2.44
CA GLU A 4 7.57 -27.52 2.41
C GLU A 4 6.78 -26.27 2.81
N VAL A 5 5.79 -25.89 2.00
CA VAL A 5 5.00 -24.67 2.20
C VAL A 5 3.53 -25.02 2.09
N ASP A 6 2.81 -24.88 3.20
CA ASP A 6 1.36 -24.99 3.24
C ASP A 6 0.72 -23.61 3.08
N THR A 7 -0.27 -23.52 2.19
CA THR A 7 -0.98 -22.27 1.92
C THR A 7 -2.36 -22.29 2.57
N GLU A 8 -2.64 -21.27 3.39
CA GLU A 8 -3.94 -21.06 4.00
C GLU A 8 -4.63 -19.84 3.38
N LEU A 9 -5.93 -19.97 3.10
CA LEU A 9 -6.74 -18.90 2.56
C LEU A 9 -7.78 -18.46 3.59
N TYR A 10 -7.90 -17.15 3.76
CA TYR A 10 -8.83 -16.51 4.68
C TYR A 10 -9.62 -15.44 3.94
N ASP A 11 -10.81 -15.10 4.43
CA ASP A 11 -11.42 -13.83 4.06
C ASP A 11 -10.57 -12.65 4.55
N TRP A 12 -10.70 -11.50 3.89
CA TRP A 12 -9.81 -10.37 4.10
C TRP A 12 -9.79 -9.85 5.56
N PRO A 13 -10.94 -9.67 6.24
CA PRO A 13 -10.94 -9.33 7.67
C PRO A 13 -10.15 -10.31 8.54
N THR A 14 -10.39 -11.62 8.41
CA THR A 14 -9.68 -12.63 9.19
C THR A 14 -8.19 -12.67 8.86
N TYR A 15 -7.82 -12.49 7.59
CA TYR A 15 -6.43 -12.39 7.16
C TYR A 15 -5.69 -11.23 7.85
N LEU A 16 -6.30 -10.04 7.85
CA LEU A 16 -5.73 -8.85 8.49
C LEU A 16 -5.61 -9.03 10.01
N GLU A 17 -6.61 -9.61 10.66
CA GLU A 17 -6.57 -9.90 12.09
C GLU A 17 -5.39 -10.83 12.45
N LYS A 18 -5.23 -11.93 11.72
CA LYS A 18 -4.13 -12.88 11.94
C LYS A 18 -2.76 -12.25 11.66
N MET A 19 -2.64 -11.38 10.65
CA MET A 19 -1.42 -10.60 10.41
C MET A 19 -1.08 -9.71 11.60
N ARG A 20 -2.07 -8.98 12.14
CA ARG A 20 -1.90 -8.08 13.30
C ARG A 20 -1.55 -8.85 14.57
N ASN A 21 -2.11 -10.04 14.73
CA ASN A 21 -1.83 -10.89 15.88
C ASN A 21 -0.52 -11.69 15.74
N GLY A 22 0.22 -11.52 14.65
CA GLY A 22 1.47 -12.26 14.40
C GLY A 22 1.29 -13.77 14.31
N SER A 23 0.09 -14.23 13.90
CA SER A 23 -0.27 -15.65 13.91
C SER A 23 0.14 -16.41 12.64
N HIS A 24 1.03 -15.84 11.82
CA HIS A 24 1.55 -16.45 10.60
C HIS A 24 3.08 -16.44 10.59
N GLN A 25 3.69 -17.49 10.04
CA GLN A 25 5.14 -17.55 9.82
C GLN A 25 5.56 -16.67 8.63
N MET A 26 4.75 -16.67 7.57
CA MET A 26 4.92 -15.84 6.39
C MET A 26 3.55 -15.37 5.91
N PHE A 27 3.50 -14.18 5.32
CA PHE A 27 2.28 -13.64 4.74
C PHE A 27 2.63 -12.82 3.49
N PHE A 28 1.67 -12.71 2.57
CA PHE A 28 1.82 -11.87 1.38
C PHE A 28 1.05 -10.57 1.57
N SER A 29 1.78 -9.46 1.62
CA SER A 29 1.17 -8.13 1.78
C SER A 29 1.84 -7.13 0.84
N GLY A 30 1.13 -6.03 0.58
CA GLY A 30 1.65 -4.92 -0.17
C GLY A 30 1.16 -3.62 0.42
N TRP A 31 2.02 -2.61 0.37
CA TRP A 31 1.68 -1.26 0.81
C TRP A 31 1.35 -0.36 -0.38
N MET A 32 0.57 0.69 -0.14
CA MET A 32 0.36 1.80 -1.06
C MET A 32 0.59 3.08 -0.27
N ALA A 33 1.20 4.09 -0.89
CA ALA A 33 1.47 5.35 -0.22
C ALA A 33 0.14 5.98 0.24
N ASP A 34 0.05 6.39 1.50
CA ASP A 34 -1.12 7.12 2.00
C ASP A 34 -1.07 8.60 1.59
N TYR A 35 0.14 9.11 1.36
CA TYR A 35 0.45 10.44 0.86
C TYR A 35 1.78 10.38 0.09
N PRO A 36 2.10 11.40 -0.74
CA PRO A 36 3.24 11.36 -1.67
C PRO A 36 4.61 11.57 -0.99
N ASP A 37 4.90 10.80 0.06
CA ASP A 37 6.13 10.86 0.82
C ASP A 37 6.71 9.46 1.02
N VAL A 38 8.04 9.34 0.93
CA VAL A 38 8.78 8.11 1.17
C VAL A 38 8.57 7.61 2.60
N GLU A 39 8.37 8.51 3.56
CA GLU A 39 8.13 8.17 4.96
C GLU A 39 6.87 7.30 5.12
N SER A 40 5.83 7.50 4.30
CA SER A 40 4.64 6.63 4.29
C SER A 40 5.01 5.16 4.05
N PHE A 41 5.98 4.87 3.17
CA PHE A 41 6.48 3.51 2.93
C PHE A 41 7.42 3.00 4.01
N LEU A 42 8.12 3.88 4.72
CA LEU A 42 9.01 3.49 5.81
C LEU A 42 8.24 3.21 7.11
N SER A 43 7.05 3.80 7.27
CA SER A 43 6.20 3.63 8.46
C SER A 43 5.89 2.16 8.78
N VAL A 44 5.81 1.29 7.77
CA VAL A 44 5.55 -0.15 7.94
C VAL A 44 6.73 -0.93 8.52
N PHE A 45 7.88 -0.29 8.68
CA PHE A 45 9.09 -0.87 9.29
C PHE A 45 9.45 -0.18 10.61
N TYR A 46 8.71 0.86 11.01
CA TYR A 46 8.98 1.55 12.26
C TYR A 46 8.57 0.66 13.44
N GLY A 47 9.50 0.41 14.37
CA GLY A 47 9.28 -0.52 15.48
C GLY A 47 8.05 -0.17 16.34
N PRO A 48 7.87 1.09 16.76
CA PRO A 48 6.68 1.53 17.50
C PRO A 48 5.35 1.42 16.75
N ASN A 49 5.37 1.17 15.43
CA ASN A 49 4.18 0.87 14.63
C ASN A 49 3.81 -0.63 14.64
N ALA A 50 4.46 -1.46 15.45
CA ALA A 50 4.04 -2.84 15.66
C ALA A 50 2.68 -2.91 16.38
N SER A 51 1.77 -3.83 16.08
CA SER A 51 1.78 -4.87 15.01
C SER A 51 1.15 -4.40 13.69
N TRP A 52 0.71 -3.15 13.63
CA TRP A 52 0.14 -2.51 12.45
C TRP A 52 0.37 -0.99 12.52
N PRO A 53 0.87 -0.34 11.45
CA PRO A 53 1.13 -0.89 10.12
C PRO A 53 2.36 -1.81 9.99
N ASN A 54 3.19 -1.95 11.03
CA ASN A 54 4.36 -2.84 10.99
C ASN A 54 4.00 -4.29 11.34
N SER A 55 3.47 -5.03 10.37
CA SER A 55 3.15 -6.46 10.52
C SER A 55 4.36 -7.38 10.36
N THR A 56 5.53 -6.85 9.99
CA THR A 56 6.78 -7.62 9.98
C THR A 56 7.39 -7.78 11.38
N ASN A 57 6.90 -7.01 12.36
CA ASN A 57 7.49 -6.86 13.69
C ASN A 57 8.98 -6.46 13.67
N PHE A 58 9.44 -5.88 12.56
CA PHE A 58 10.80 -5.38 12.43
C PHE A 58 11.03 -4.24 13.44
N ASN A 59 12.10 -4.34 14.22
CA ASN A 59 12.42 -3.37 15.25
C ASN A 59 13.94 -3.19 15.35
N ASN A 60 14.48 -2.32 14.50
CA ASN A 60 15.89 -1.97 14.50
C ASN A 60 16.07 -0.56 15.12
N PRO A 61 16.85 -0.40 16.21
CA PRO A 61 17.03 0.89 16.88
C PRO A 61 17.61 1.99 15.97
N GLU A 62 18.52 1.65 15.05
CA GLU A 62 19.11 2.60 14.11
C GLU A 62 18.07 3.06 13.09
N PHE A 63 17.27 2.14 12.56
CA PHE A 63 16.16 2.47 11.67
C PHE A 63 15.15 3.38 12.38
N ASN A 64 14.77 3.06 13.62
CA ASN A 64 13.81 3.85 14.39
C ASN A 64 14.30 5.30 14.58
N ALA A 65 15.56 5.49 14.96
CA ALA A 65 16.15 6.81 15.12
C ALA A 65 16.20 7.62 13.82
N LEU A 66 16.49 6.96 12.68
CA LEU A 66 16.44 7.60 11.38
C LEU A 66 15.01 8.01 11.01
N TYR A 67 14.05 7.11 11.19
CA TYR A 67 12.64 7.35 10.90
C TYR A 67 12.09 8.54 11.72
N GLU A 68 12.29 8.53 13.04
CA GLU A 68 11.87 9.63 13.93
C GLU A 68 12.41 11.00 13.48
N ARG A 69 13.69 11.04 13.06
CA ARG A 69 14.31 12.25 12.54
C ARG A 69 13.71 12.68 11.20
N ILE A 70 13.51 11.73 10.29
CA ILE A 70 12.95 11.98 8.96
C ILE A 70 11.52 12.54 9.03
N SER A 71 10.70 12.02 9.94
CA SER A 71 9.26 12.34 10.04
C SER A 71 8.96 13.79 10.41
N VAL A 72 9.94 14.50 10.99
CA VAL A 72 9.81 15.92 11.36
C VAL A 72 10.66 16.84 10.49
N MET A 73 11.40 16.31 9.52
CA MET A 73 12.25 17.11 8.65
C MET A 73 11.48 17.66 7.45
N PRO A 74 11.76 18.90 7.02
CA PRO A 74 11.23 19.42 5.76
C PRO A 74 11.89 18.71 4.57
N ASP A 75 11.22 18.77 3.43
CA ASP A 75 11.75 18.25 2.17
C ASP A 75 13.06 18.91 1.79
N GLY A 76 14.03 18.08 1.42
CA GLY A 76 15.32 18.56 0.95
C GLY A 76 16.39 17.47 0.87
N PRO A 77 17.58 17.81 0.35
CA PRO A 77 18.65 16.84 0.09
C PRO A 77 19.10 16.06 1.33
N GLN A 78 19.02 16.68 2.51
CA GLN A 78 19.37 16.02 3.78
C GLN A 78 18.35 14.93 4.16
N ARG A 79 17.04 15.23 4.04
CA ARG A 79 15.97 14.24 4.27
C ARG A 79 16.10 13.07 3.27
N THR A 80 16.38 13.37 2.00
CA THR A 80 16.65 12.34 0.96
C THR A 80 17.85 11.46 1.30
N LYS A 81 18.92 12.01 1.88
CA LYS A 81 20.07 11.21 2.30
C LYS A 81 19.70 10.23 3.42
N LEU A 82 18.95 10.70 4.43
CA LEU A 82 18.47 9.85 5.52
C LEU A 82 17.50 8.76 5.01
N TYR A 83 16.60 9.09 4.07
CA TYR A 83 15.74 8.10 3.43
C TYR A 83 16.54 6.95 2.82
N ARG A 84 17.60 7.25 2.09
CA ARG A 84 18.46 6.22 1.47
C ARG A 84 19.17 5.36 2.51
N GLN A 85 19.53 5.93 3.66
CA GLN A 85 20.13 5.18 4.77
C GLN A 85 19.11 4.23 5.41
N ALA A 86 17.91 4.73 5.72
CA ALA A 86 16.83 3.92 6.26
C ALA A 86 16.42 2.79 5.30
N GLN A 87 16.31 3.08 4.00
CA GLN A 87 16.04 2.07 2.97
C GLN A 87 17.14 1.01 2.89
N ARG A 88 18.42 1.39 3.00
CA ARG A 88 19.52 0.45 3.01
C ARG A 88 19.44 -0.51 4.19
N LEU A 89 19.15 -0.01 5.40
CA LEU A 89 18.98 -0.86 6.58
C LEU A 89 17.87 -1.90 6.38
N VAL A 90 16.72 -1.48 5.83
CA VAL A 90 15.62 -2.41 5.53
C VAL A 90 16.06 -3.47 4.51
N LEU A 91 16.83 -3.09 3.48
CA LEU A 91 17.32 -4.03 2.47
C LEU A 91 18.42 -4.97 3.00
N GLU A 92 19.20 -4.56 3.98
CA GLU A 92 20.25 -5.38 4.61
C GLU A 92 19.65 -6.37 5.62
N GLU A 93 18.69 -5.92 6.42
CA GLU A 93 18.01 -6.74 7.43
C GLU A 93 16.94 -7.67 6.83
N MET A 94 16.43 -7.35 5.64
CA MET A 94 15.44 -8.16 4.89
C MET A 94 14.22 -8.60 5.75
N PRO A 95 13.51 -7.68 6.43
CA PRO A 95 12.32 -8.04 7.21
C PRO A 95 11.17 -8.57 6.35
N CYS A 96 11.21 -8.32 5.04
CA CYS A 96 10.34 -8.93 4.05
C CYS A 96 11.06 -9.11 2.71
N ALA A 97 10.51 -10.00 1.87
CA ALA A 97 10.97 -10.14 0.49
C ALA A 97 10.25 -9.14 -0.42
N PHE A 98 11.01 -8.25 -1.05
CA PHE A 98 10.48 -7.31 -2.05
C PHE A 98 10.28 -8.01 -3.39
N THR A 99 9.05 -8.00 -3.92
CA THR A 99 8.68 -8.76 -5.12
C THR A 99 8.49 -7.87 -6.35
N TYR A 100 7.54 -6.94 -6.33
CA TYR A 100 7.23 -6.06 -7.47
C TYR A 100 6.52 -4.77 -7.07
N HIS A 101 6.57 -3.77 -7.96
CA HIS A 101 5.72 -2.58 -7.90
C HIS A 101 4.48 -2.78 -8.78
N ARG A 102 3.29 -2.55 -8.21
CA ARG A 102 2.01 -2.74 -8.90
C ARG A 102 1.78 -1.65 -9.94
N ILE A 103 1.33 -2.06 -11.14
CA ILE A 103 0.67 -1.16 -12.09
C ILE A 103 -0.84 -1.30 -11.86
N GLY A 104 -1.51 -0.18 -11.61
CA GLY A 104 -2.94 -0.15 -11.43
C GLY A 104 -3.68 0.10 -12.75
N TYR A 105 -4.79 -0.60 -12.94
CA TYR A 105 -5.66 -0.44 -14.09
C TYR A 105 -7.07 -0.09 -13.62
N ILE A 106 -7.68 0.91 -14.26
CA ILE A 106 -9.06 1.30 -14.03
C ILE A 106 -9.81 1.09 -15.34
N ILE A 107 -10.87 0.29 -15.29
CA ILE A 107 -11.79 0.09 -16.39
C ILE A 107 -13.11 0.72 -15.98
N HIS A 108 -13.62 1.62 -16.81
CA HIS A 108 -14.93 2.20 -16.62
C HIS A 108 -15.67 2.24 -17.95
N HIS A 109 -16.99 2.30 -17.88
CA HIS A 109 -17.79 2.53 -19.07
C HIS A 109 -17.57 3.94 -19.61
N ASP A 110 -17.73 4.09 -20.92
CA ASP A 110 -17.62 5.36 -21.63
C ASP A 110 -18.81 6.32 -21.39
N TRP A 111 -19.86 5.87 -20.70
CA TRP A 111 -20.92 6.71 -20.15
C TRP A 111 -20.59 7.28 -18.76
N LEU A 112 -19.49 6.84 -18.14
CA LEU A 112 -18.96 7.41 -16.90
C LEU A 112 -17.86 8.43 -17.26
N GLY A 113 -18.14 9.71 -17.02
CA GLY A 113 -17.24 10.81 -17.29
C GLY A 113 -16.53 11.34 -16.04
N ASN A 114 -15.49 12.13 -16.27
CA ASN A 114 -14.64 12.74 -15.23
C ASN A 114 -14.01 11.74 -14.26
N VAL A 115 -13.78 10.50 -14.72
CA VAL A 115 -13.01 9.50 -13.99
C VAL A 115 -11.54 9.91 -14.05
N LYS A 116 -11.00 10.32 -12.90
CA LYS A 116 -9.58 10.63 -12.74
C LYS A 116 -8.99 9.62 -11.76
N PRO A 117 -8.07 8.75 -12.21
CA PRO A 117 -7.30 7.87 -11.33
C PRO A 117 -6.54 8.68 -10.28
N ASP A 118 -6.47 8.18 -9.05
CA ASP A 118 -5.51 8.69 -8.08
C ASP A 118 -4.09 8.21 -8.46
N PRO A 119 -3.06 9.10 -8.43
CA PRO A 119 -1.71 8.74 -8.86
C PRO A 119 -0.99 7.76 -7.91
N TYR A 120 -1.49 7.54 -6.69
CA TYR A 120 -0.88 6.69 -5.66
C TYR A 120 -1.73 5.46 -5.34
N LYS A 121 -3.04 5.53 -5.54
CA LYS A 121 -3.98 4.43 -5.34
C LYS A 121 -4.80 4.25 -6.62
N ALA A 122 -4.67 3.09 -7.26
CA ALA A 122 -5.49 2.77 -8.42
C ALA A 122 -6.92 2.37 -8.01
N ASP A 123 -7.57 3.23 -7.24
CA ASP A 123 -8.98 3.15 -6.92
C ASP A 123 -9.76 4.19 -7.73
N ALA A 124 -10.96 3.81 -8.13
CA ALA A 124 -11.92 4.69 -8.81
C ALA A 124 -13.13 5.00 -7.91
N THR A 125 -13.07 4.64 -6.63
CA THR A 125 -14.21 4.77 -5.71
C THR A 125 -13.78 5.24 -4.32
N GLY A 126 -12.48 5.25 -4.02
CA GLY A 126 -11.93 5.71 -2.76
C GLY A 126 -11.90 7.24 -2.65
N PHE A 127 -11.55 7.72 -1.47
CA PHE A 127 -11.22 9.13 -1.18
C PHE A 127 -12.27 10.17 -1.62
N GLY A 128 -13.53 9.74 -1.76
CA GLY A 128 -14.64 10.62 -2.13
C GLY A 128 -14.63 11.06 -3.59
N HIS A 129 -13.94 10.35 -4.49
CA HIS A 129 -13.86 10.70 -5.92
C HIS A 129 -15.21 10.60 -6.65
N LEU A 130 -16.11 9.74 -6.15
CA LEU A 130 -17.44 9.52 -6.72
C LEU A 130 -18.27 10.80 -6.92
N LYS A 131 -18.11 11.80 -6.04
CA LYS A 131 -18.85 13.07 -6.16
C LYS A 131 -18.48 13.90 -7.39
N TYR A 132 -17.35 13.60 -8.00
CA TYR A 132 -16.88 14.29 -9.21
C TYR A 132 -17.27 13.55 -10.49
N TYR A 133 -17.80 12.34 -10.40
CA TYR A 133 -18.11 11.55 -11.58
C TYR A 133 -19.39 12.05 -12.24
N THR A 134 -19.39 12.05 -13.56
CA THR A 134 -20.57 12.38 -14.36
C THR A 134 -21.12 11.13 -15.02
N VAL A 135 -22.44 11.07 -15.21
CA VAL A 135 -23.11 9.90 -15.81
C VAL A 135 -23.96 10.35 -16.99
N ASP A 136 -23.67 9.83 -18.18
CA ASP A 136 -24.57 9.88 -19.32
C ASP A 136 -25.63 8.78 -19.18
N ALA A 137 -26.79 9.16 -18.64
CA ALA A 137 -27.88 8.23 -18.38
C ALA A 137 -28.44 7.61 -19.67
N ALA A 138 -28.56 8.38 -20.75
CA ALA A 138 -29.14 7.91 -22.01
C ALA A 138 -28.25 6.85 -22.67
N LYS A 139 -26.93 7.10 -22.68
CA LYS A 139 -25.94 6.14 -23.19
C LYS A 139 -25.89 4.87 -22.34
N ARG A 140 -25.87 5.00 -21.01
CA ARG A 140 -25.95 3.86 -20.09
C ARG A 140 -27.18 3.00 -20.33
N ASP A 141 -28.35 3.63 -20.49
CA ASP A 141 -29.60 2.92 -20.68
C ASP A 141 -29.68 2.25 -22.07
N THR A 142 -29.02 2.82 -23.09
CA THR A 142 -28.81 2.17 -24.38
C THR A 142 -27.97 0.90 -24.24
N TYR A 143 -26.81 0.98 -23.58
CA TYR A 143 -25.97 -0.19 -23.29
C TYR A 143 -26.75 -1.31 -22.58
N ARG A 144 -27.55 -0.95 -21.56
CA ARG A 144 -28.37 -1.92 -20.82
C ARG A 144 -29.45 -2.62 -21.66
N LYS A 145 -29.91 -2.01 -22.74
CA LYS A 145 -30.86 -2.63 -23.67
C LYS A 145 -30.16 -3.48 -24.72
N THR A 146 -28.97 -3.06 -25.17
CA THR A 146 -28.22 -3.73 -26.23
C THR A 146 -27.48 -4.99 -25.76
N PHE A 147 -26.94 -4.98 -24.53
CA PHE A 147 -26.10 -6.07 -23.99
C PHE A 147 -26.82 -6.89 -22.91
N LYS A 148 -28.14 -6.79 -22.82
CA LYS A 148 -28.98 -7.73 -22.08
C LYS A 148 -29.29 -8.93 -22.97
#